data_AF-A0A9P8EHV0-F1
#
_entry.id   AF-A0A9P8EHV0-F1
#
_cell.length_a   1.000
_cell.length_b   1.000
_cell.length_c   1.000
_cell.angle_alpha   90.00
_cell.angle_beta   90.00
_cell.angle_gamma   90.00
#
_symmetry.space_group_name_H-M   'P 1'
#
loop_
_entity.id
_entity.type
_entity.pdbx_description
1 polymer ?
#
loop_
_entity_poly.entity_id
_entity_poly.type
_entity_poly.pdbx_seq_one_letter_code
_entity_poly.pdbx_strand_id
1 'polypeptide(L)'
;MHLINTLLLGAGAVSMASAATTPQYLTLGTLNSNMPSGIQTPAYSTISFPITDSKTKASTTCTIQWDWTKKPSTSWTPCKDNSFSIKVSNYKTMTDFQLDLQHQYNTKTGKKCVNPNGTGCTTTLASTTVSKNAAGFQTYCGASGACGAVGKKGVKVPVSSSKTGTQK
;
A
#
# COMPACT_ATOMS: atom_id res chain seq x y z
N MET A 1 73.24 -5.93 -1.01
CA MET A 1 72.14 -6.29 -1.92
C MET A 1 70.84 -6.24 -1.14
N HIS A 2 69.86 -5.52 -1.68
CA HIS A 2 68.54 -5.31 -1.09
C HIS A 2 67.71 -6.59 -1.06
N LEU A 3 66.79 -6.72 -0.09
CA LEU A 3 65.37 -7.01 -0.37
C LEU A 3 64.52 -6.83 0.88
N ILE A 4 63.61 -5.86 0.77
CA ILE A 4 62.54 -5.49 1.69
C ILE A 4 61.47 -6.59 1.57
N ASN A 5 61.01 -7.17 2.68
CA ASN A 5 59.83 -8.05 2.65
C ASN A 5 58.67 -7.39 3.40
N THR A 6 57.62 -7.19 2.63
CA THR A 6 56.52 -6.27 2.83
C THR A 6 55.58 -6.78 3.91
N LEU A 7 55.27 -5.89 4.86
CA LEU A 7 54.22 -6.04 5.87
C LEU A 7 52.86 -6.12 5.15
N LEU A 8 52.25 -7.31 5.10
CA LEU A 8 50.87 -7.48 4.63
C LEU A 8 49.91 -7.06 5.76
N LEU A 9 49.43 -5.82 5.70
CA LEU A 9 48.27 -5.40 6.49
C LEU A 9 47.05 -6.16 5.98
N GLY A 10 46.61 -7.14 6.76
CA GLY A 10 45.31 -7.79 6.59
C GLY A 10 44.19 -6.78 6.82
N ALA A 11 43.80 -6.06 5.77
CA ALA A 11 42.54 -5.35 5.73
C ALA A 11 41.41 -6.39 5.73
N GLY A 12 40.95 -6.76 6.92
CA GLY A 12 39.70 -7.46 7.10
C GLY A 12 38.57 -6.57 6.60
N ALA A 13 38.24 -6.70 5.32
CA ALA A 13 37.01 -6.19 4.76
C ALA A 13 35.86 -6.94 5.45
N VAL A 14 35.38 -6.39 6.56
CA VAL A 14 34.02 -6.65 7.05
C VAL A 14 33.09 -6.29 5.90
N SER A 15 32.76 -7.31 5.12
CA SER A 15 31.69 -7.24 4.15
C SER A 15 30.43 -6.98 4.97
N MET A 16 30.04 -5.71 5.06
CA MET A 16 28.68 -5.34 5.38
C MET A 16 27.83 -5.86 4.21
N ALA A 17 27.54 -7.16 4.23
CA ALA A 17 26.47 -7.73 3.45
C ALA A 17 25.20 -7.05 3.99
N SER A 18 24.84 -5.93 3.37
CA SER A 18 23.49 -5.41 3.37
C SER A 18 22.63 -6.60 2.94
N ALA A 19 22.02 -7.28 3.92
CA ALA A 19 21.06 -8.32 3.67
C ALA A 19 20.08 -7.75 2.65
N ALA A 20 20.05 -8.32 1.44
CA ALA A 20 19.17 -7.85 0.38
C ALA A 20 17.74 -7.99 0.89
N THR A 21 17.19 -6.91 1.43
CA THR A 21 15.84 -6.89 1.96
C THR A 21 14.92 -7.19 0.79
N THR A 22 14.26 -8.35 0.81
CA THR A 22 13.27 -8.69 -0.20
C THR A 22 12.28 -7.54 -0.29
N PRO A 23 12.05 -6.96 -1.49
CA PRO A 23 11.17 -5.81 -1.62
C PRO A 23 9.77 -6.15 -1.08
N GLN A 24 9.21 -5.25 -0.26
CA GLN A 24 7.88 -5.42 0.29
C GLN A 24 6.83 -4.87 -0.69
N TYR A 25 5.74 -5.61 -0.86
CA TYR A 25 4.62 -5.23 -1.71
C TYR A 25 3.29 -5.45 -0.99
N LEU A 26 2.35 -4.55 -1.23
CA LEU A 26 0.94 -4.77 -0.91
C LEU A 26 0.25 -5.28 -2.18
N THR A 27 -0.33 -6.47 -2.10
CA THR A 27 -1.04 -7.09 -3.22
C THR A 27 -2.51 -6.75 -3.10
N LEU A 28 -3.04 -6.05 -4.09
CA LEU A 28 -4.46 -5.75 -4.19
C LEU A 28 -5.17 -6.91 -4.91
N GLY A 29 -6.24 -7.39 -4.32
CA GLY A 29 -7.19 -8.28 -4.99
C GLY A 29 -8.05 -7.51 -5.99
N THR A 30 -9.15 -8.13 -6.43
CA THR A 30 -10.11 -7.45 -7.31
C THR A 30 -10.68 -6.22 -6.61
N LEU A 31 -10.45 -5.06 -7.21
CA LEU A 31 -11.09 -3.81 -6.81
C LEU A 31 -12.46 -3.75 -7.45
N ASN A 32 -13.48 -3.43 -6.66
CA ASN A 32 -14.82 -3.17 -7.13
C ASN A 32 -15.22 -1.76 -6.71
N SER A 33 -15.56 -0.92 -7.68
CA SER A 33 -16.13 0.40 -7.44
C SER A 33 -17.57 0.39 -7.95
N ASN A 34 -18.53 0.55 -7.05
CA ASN A 34 -19.96 0.57 -7.40
C ASN A 34 -20.58 1.92 -7.03
N MET A 35 -21.31 2.51 -7.96
CA MET A 35 -22.24 3.62 -7.69
C MET A 35 -23.64 3.01 -7.42
N PRO A 36 -24.31 3.34 -6.31
CA PRO A 36 -25.67 2.87 -6.06
C PRO A 36 -26.61 3.30 -7.18
N SER A 37 -27.38 2.37 -7.75
CA SER A 37 -28.38 2.69 -8.78
C SER A 37 -29.53 3.53 -8.21
N GLY A 38 -30.02 4.51 -8.97
CA GLY A 38 -31.21 5.30 -8.63
C GLY A 38 -30.96 6.53 -7.77
N ILE A 39 -29.71 6.80 -7.37
CA ILE A 39 -29.32 7.99 -6.59
C ILE A 39 -28.43 8.87 -7.48
N GLN A 40 -28.95 10.00 -7.96
CA GLN A 40 -28.12 11.03 -8.62
C GLN A 40 -27.28 11.83 -7.61
N THR A 41 -27.65 11.78 -6.32
CA THR A 41 -27.02 12.56 -5.24
C THR A 41 -27.18 11.87 -3.87
N PRO A 42 -26.09 11.56 -3.14
CA PRO A 42 -24.69 11.85 -3.45
C PRO A 42 -24.10 10.83 -4.42
N ALA A 43 -23.28 11.32 -5.35
CA ALA A 43 -22.52 10.50 -6.31
C ALA A 43 -21.29 9.87 -5.63
N TYR A 44 -21.51 9.06 -4.59
CA TYR A 44 -20.42 8.31 -3.97
C TYR A 44 -20.26 6.94 -4.62
N SER A 45 -19.00 6.56 -4.81
CA SER A 45 -18.60 5.21 -5.16
C SER A 45 -18.18 4.47 -3.89
N THR A 46 -18.64 3.23 -3.73
CA THR A 46 -18.07 2.33 -2.73
C THR A 46 -16.96 1.55 -3.39
N ILE A 47 -15.72 1.78 -2.96
CA ILE A 47 -14.55 1.02 -3.40
C ILE A 47 -14.28 -0.08 -2.37
N SER A 48 -14.21 -1.33 -2.83
CA SER A 48 -13.88 -2.48 -1.98
C SER A 48 -12.88 -3.42 -2.65
N PHE A 49 -11.86 -3.85 -1.90
CA PHE A 49 -10.84 -4.78 -2.37
C PHE A 49 -10.14 -5.51 -1.22
N PRO A 50 -9.67 -6.75 -1.44
CA PRO A 50 -8.71 -7.40 -0.55
C PRO A 50 -7.33 -6.76 -0.68
N ILE A 51 -6.57 -6.73 0.43
CA ILE A 51 -5.14 -6.42 0.45
C ILE A 51 -4.41 -7.56 1.15
N THR A 52 -3.23 -7.92 0.65
CA THR A 52 -2.30 -8.83 1.34
C THR A 52 -0.89 -8.23 1.36
N ASP A 53 -0.26 -8.18 2.52
CA ASP A 53 1.14 -7.74 2.66
C ASP A 53 2.11 -8.91 2.42
N SER A 54 3.04 -8.75 1.48
CA SER A 54 4.02 -9.78 1.14
C SER A 54 4.96 -10.12 2.29
N LYS A 55 5.20 -9.21 3.23
CA LYS A 55 6.15 -9.38 4.33
C LYS A 55 5.54 -10.06 5.54
N THR A 56 4.40 -9.56 6.01
CA THR A 56 3.70 -10.10 7.19
C THR A 56 2.74 -11.24 6.86
N LYS A 57 2.38 -11.39 5.57
CA LYS A 57 1.32 -12.29 5.09
C LYS A 57 -0.08 -11.96 5.63
N ALA A 58 -0.24 -10.85 6.38
CA ALA A 58 -1.53 -10.38 6.83
C ALA A 58 -2.39 -9.98 5.64
N SER A 59 -3.69 -10.30 5.72
CA SER A 59 -4.66 -10.01 4.68
C SER A 59 -5.95 -9.47 5.27
N THR A 60 -6.55 -8.50 4.58
CA THR A 60 -7.80 -7.88 5.00
C THR A 60 -8.61 -7.39 3.81
N THR A 61 -9.84 -6.96 4.06
CA THR A 61 -10.67 -6.25 3.09
C THR A 61 -10.77 -4.80 3.51
N CYS A 62 -10.52 -3.91 2.55
CA CYS A 62 -10.67 -2.47 2.73
C CYS A 62 -11.92 -2.02 1.98
N THR A 63 -12.69 -1.15 2.61
CA THR A 63 -13.86 -0.53 1.98
C THR A 63 -13.85 0.96 2.31
N ILE A 64 -14.01 1.79 1.28
CA ILE A 64 -14.10 3.24 1.43
C ILE A 64 -15.27 3.75 0.60
N GLN A 65 -16.08 4.60 1.22
CA GLN A 65 -17.04 5.43 0.50
C GLN A 65 -16.32 6.70 0.07
N TRP A 66 -16.29 6.94 -1.24
CA TRP A 66 -15.63 8.09 -1.82
C TRP A 66 -16.59 8.82 -2.74
N ASP A 67 -16.84 10.08 -2.42
CA ASP A 67 -17.55 11.01 -3.29
C ASP A 67 -16.56 11.67 -4.24
N TRP A 68 -16.54 11.23 -5.50
CA TRP A 68 -15.62 11.73 -6.53
C TRP A 68 -15.95 13.17 -6.96
N THR A 69 -17.11 13.70 -6.59
CA THR A 69 -17.48 15.11 -6.83
C THR A 69 -16.90 16.04 -5.78
N LYS A 70 -16.41 15.50 -4.65
CA LYS A 70 -15.83 16.25 -3.54
C LYS A 70 -14.34 15.98 -3.40
N LYS A 71 -13.60 17.01 -3.00
CA LYS A 71 -12.17 16.93 -2.74
C LYS A 71 -11.86 15.71 -1.84
N PRO A 72 -10.81 14.92 -2.15
CA PRO A 72 -10.54 13.72 -1.39
C PRO A 72 -10.22 14.06 0.06
N SER A 73 -10.70 13.23 0.99
CA SER A 73 -10.36 13.37 2.40
C SER A 73 -8.86 13.15 2.59
N THR A 74 -8.23 13.99 3.41
CA THR A 74 -6.85 13.79 3.84
C THR A 74 -6.74 12.67 4.90
N SER A 75 -7.87 12.21 5.42
CA SER A 75 -7.96 11.23 6.49
C SER A 75 -7.82 9.80 5.97
N TRP A 76 -7.15 8.96 6.76
CA TRP A 76 -7.06 7.53 6.52
C TRP A 76 -8.34 6.83 6.96
N THR A 77 -8.87 5.97 6.11
CA THR A 77 -10.01 5.08 6.43
C THR A 77 -9.46 3.72 6.84
N PRO A 78 -9.76 3.23 8.06
CA PRO A 78 -9.33 1.91 8.49
C PRO A 78 -10.00 0.81 7.68
N CYS A 79 -9.27 -0.26 7.39
CA CYS A 79 -9.84 -1.47 6.82
C CYS A 79 -10.48 -2.36 7.90
N LYS A 80 -11.04 -3.52 7.52
CA LYS A 80 -11.61 -4.48 8.48
C LYS A 80 -10.61 -4.89 9.56
N ASP A 81 -9.36 -5.11 9.15
CA ASP A 81 -8.22 -5.11 10.07
C ASP A 81 -7.65 -3.69 10.08
N ASN A 82 -7.79 -3.01 11.22
CA ASN A 82 -7.36 -1.63 11.41
C ASN A 82 -5.84 -1.47 11.55
N SER A 83 -5.04 -2.54 11.43
CA SER A 83 -3.61 -2.41 11.11
C SER A 83 -3.40 -1.88 9.69
N PHE A 84 -4.38 -2.05 8.80
CA PHE A 84 -4.38 -1.48 7.45
C PHE A 84 -5.29 -0.27 7.39
N SER A 85 -4.92 0.70 6.56
CA SER A 85 -5.75 1.86 6.25
C SER A 85 -5.52 2.31 4.83
N ILE A 86 -6.55 2.92 4.24
CA ILE A 86 -6.50 3.42 2.87
C ILE A 86 -7.02 4.85 2.79
N LYS A 87 -6.62 5.59 1.77
CA LYS A 87 -7.27 6.84 1.40
C LYS A 87 -7.18 7.07 -0.09
N VAL A 88 -8.17 7.77 -0.64
CA VAL A 88 -8.09 8.34 -1.98
C VAL A 88 -7.48 9.73 -1.81
N SER A 89 -6.30 9.99 -2.38
CA SER A 89 -5.56 11.23 -2.12
C SER A 89 -5.54 12.22 -3.27
N ASN A 90 -5.75 11.74 -4.49
CA ASN A 90 -5.82 12.54 -5.71
C ASN A 90 -6.76 11.87 -6.70
N TYR A 91 -7.51 12.63 -7.49
CA TYR A 91 -8.36 12.06 -8.54
C TYR A 91 -8.60 13.04 -9.67
N LYS A 92 -8.90 12.50 -10.85
CA LYS A 92 -9.44 13.23 -11.99
C LYS A 92 -10.89 12.81 -12.27
N THR A 93 -11.20 11.52 -12.13
CA THR A 93 -12.54 10.95 -12.33
C THR A 93 -12.76 9.75 -11.41
N MET A 94 -14.00 9.25 -11.33
CA MET A 94 -14.34 8.00 -10.61
C MET A 94 -13.56 6.75 -11.06
N THR A 95 -12.90 6.82 -12.22
CA THR A 95 -12.08 5.74 -12.80
C THR A 95 -10.61 6.13 -12.94
N ASP A 96 -10.20 7.30 -12.42
CA ASP A 96 -8.83 7.79 -12.46
C ASP A 96 -8.52 8.48 -11.13
N PHE A 97 -8.02 7.69 -10.18
CA PHE A 97 -7.72 8.14 -8.83
C PHE A 97 -6.48 7.46 -8.26
N GLN A 98 -5.85 8.14 -7.31
CA GLN A 98 -4.71 7.63 -6.55
C GLN A 98 -5.22 7.02 -5.24
N LEU A 99 -4.80 5.79 -5.00
CA LEU A 99 -5.08 5.04 -3.80
C LEU A 99 -3.81 4.91 -2.98
N ASP A 100 -3.80 5.55 -1.83
CA ASP A 100 -2.74 5.39 -0.84
C ASP A 100 -3.12 4.30 0.16
N LEU A 101 -2.12 3.50 0.52
CA LEU A 101 -2.24 2.33 1.37
C LEU A 101 -1.27 2.47 2.53
N GLN A 102 -1.72 2.08 3.70
CA GLN A 102 -0.91 2.02 4.91
C GLN A 102 -1.08 0.65 5.57
N HIS A 103 0.02 0.11 6.09
CA HIS A 103 0.00 -1.06 6.97
C HIS A 103 0.94 -0.82 8.16
N GLN A 104 0.46 -1.12 9.36
CA GLN A 104 1.18 -0.96 10.62
C GLN A 104 1.36 -2.30 11.34
N TYR A 105 2.60 -2.74 11.51
CA TYR A 105 2.91 -4.03 12.12
C TYR A 105 4.19 -3.98 12.97
N ASN A 106 4.28 -4.86 13.95
CA ASN A 106 5.47 -5.04 14.76
C ASN A 106 6.55 -5.77 13.93
N THR A 107 7.73 -5.17 13.81
CA THR A 107 8.83 -5.69 12.95
C THR A 107 9.30 -7.09 13.30
N LYS A 108 9.25 -7.46 14.58
CA LYS A 108 9.76 -8.75 15.07
C LYS A 108 8.74 -9.86 14.86
N THR A 109 7.47 -9.57 15.14
CA THR A 109 6.41 -10.60 15.16
C THR A 109 5.58 -10.62 13.88
N GLY A 110 5.62 -9.57 13.06
CA GLY A 110 4.74 -9.39 11.90
C GLY A 110 3.27 -9.15 12.25
N LYS A 111 2.92 -9.09 13.54
CA LYS A 111 1.54 -8.89 14.02
C LYS A 111 1.19 -7.40 14.10
N LYS A 112 -0.10 -7.09 14.16
CA LYS A 112 -0.62 -5.75 14.39
C LYS A 112 0.03 -5.09 15.61
N CYS A 113 0.34 -3.80 15.50
CA CYS A 113 0.85 -3.02 16.63
C CYS A 113 -0.23 -2.74 17.68
N VAL A 114 0.15 -2.86 18.96
CA VAL A 114 -0.68 -2.39 20.09
C VAL A 114 -0.66 -0.85 20.16
N ASN A 115 0.50 -0.23 19.90
CA ASN A 115 0.67 1.22 19.75
C ASN A 115 1.33 1.52 18.39
N PRO A 116 0.66 2.26 17.48
CA PRO A 116 1.20 2.67 16.17
C PRO A 116 2.54 3.39 16.21
N ASN A 117 2.77 4.18 17.28
CA ASN A 117 4.00 4.96 17.47
C ASN A 117 4.96 4.29 18.45
N GLY A 118 4.64 3.07 18.90
CA GLY A 118 5.45 2.31 19.83
C GLY A 118 6.73 1.81 19.21
N THR A 119 7.72 1.53 20.06
CA THR A 119 9.00 0.96 19.66
C THR A 119 8.82 -0.34 18.89
N GLY A 120 9.50 -0.46 17.76
CA GLY A 120 9.44 -1.67 16.92
C GLY A 120 8.14 -1.80 16.12
N CYS A 121 7.23 -0.81 16.16
CA CYS A 121 6.15 -0.73 15.19
C CYS A 121 6.65 -0.09 13.90
N THR A 122 6.46 -0.76 12.77
CA THR A 122 6.70 -0.21 11.43
C THR A 122 5.39 0.18 10.79
N THR A 123 5.36 1.41 10.28
CA THR A 123 4.34 1.87 9.33
C THR A 123 4.93 1.84 7.93
N THR A 124 4.31 1.12 7.01
CA THR A 124 4.63 1.13 5.58
C THR A 124 3.60 1.92 4.81
N LEU A 125 4.05 2.70 3.83
CA LEU A 125 3.21 3.40 2.89
C LEU A 125 3.45 2.88 1.48
N ALA A 126 2.37 2.71 0.74
CA ALA A 126 2.40 2.38 -0.67
C ALA A 126 1.33 3.22 -1.38
N SER A 127 1.51 3.45 -2.68
CA SER A 127 0.56 4.23 -3.46
C SER A 127 0.46 3.65 -4.87
N THR A 128 -0.74 3.67 -5.43
CA THR A 128 -0.98 3.24 -6.80
C THR A 128 -2.03 4.11 -7.47
N THR A 129 -1.87 4.31 -8.77
CA THR A 129 -2.88 4.97 -9.60
C THR A 129 -3.82 3.92 -10.17
N VAL A 130 -5.10 4.04 -9.82
CA VAL A 130 -6.18 3.28 -10.40
C VAL A 130 -6.71 4.06 -11.60
N SER A 131 -6.32 3.64 -12.80
CA SER A 131 -6.82 4.24 -14.05
C SER A 131 -7.00 3.20 -15.16
N LYS A 132 -7.82 3.54 -16.17
CA LYS A 132 -8.02 2.68 -17.37
C LYS A 132 -6.73 2.36 -18.14
N ASN A 133 -5.72 3.21 -17.99
CA ASN A 133 -4.44 3.10 -18.67
C ASN A 133 -3.37 2.43 -17.78
N ALA A 134 -3.67 2.23 -16.49
CA ALA A 134 -2.76 1.59 -15.56
C ALA A 134 -2.82 0.06 -15.73
N ALA A 135 -1.64 -0.56 -15.87
CA ALA A 135 -1.55 -2.01 -15.94
C ALA A 135 -2.17 -2.65 -14.69
N GLY A 136 -3.24 -3.42 -14.89
CA GLY A 136 -3.94 -4.11 -13.81
C GLY A 136 -5.22 -3.45 -13.33
N PHE A 137 -5.66 -2.33 -13.91
CA PHE A 137 -6.99 -1.76 -13.65
C PHE A 137 -7.76 -1.55 -14.96
N GLN A 138 -9.08 -1.70 -14.90
CA GLN A 138 -10.00 -1.56 -16.03
C GLN A 138 -11.22 -0.73 -15.58
N THR A 139 -11.98 -0.22 -16.54
CA THR A 139 -13.28 0.39 -16.27
C THR A 139 -14.37 -0.66 -16.50
N TYR A 140 -15.30 -0.76 -15.55
CA TYR A 140 -16.49 -1.59 -15.67
C TYR A 140 -17.73 -0.71 -15.54
N CYS A 141 -18.67 -0.85 -16.45
CA CYS A 141 -19.98 -0.21 -16.36
C CYS A 141 -21.05 -1.30 -16.30
N GLY A 142 -21.87 -1.28 -15.25
CA GLY A 142 -22.99 -2.21 -15.09
C GLY A 142 -24.18 -1.83 -16.00
N ALA A 143 -25.15 -2.73 -16.13
CA ALA A 143 -26.35 -2.55 -16.96
C ALA A 143 -27.20 -1.32 -16.56
N SER A 144 -27.03 -0.78 -15.35
CA SER A 144 -27.67 0.43 -14.85
C SER A 144 -26.99 1.74 -15.30
N GLY A 145 -25.92 1.67 -16.09
CA GLY A 145 -25.12 2.83 -16.52
C GLY A 145 -24.10 3.30 -15.49
N ALA A 146 -24.08 2.71 -14.29
CA ALA A 146 -23.07 3.00 -13.27
C ALA A 146 -21.70 2.43 -13.68
N CYS A 147 -20.70 3.31 -13.81
CA CYS A 147 -19.32 2.94 -14.10
C CYS A 147 -18.43 2.99 -12.85
N GLY A 148 -17.39 2.18 -12.83
CA GLY A 148 -16.39 2.14 -11.77
C GLY A 148 -15.06 1.56 -12.25
N ALA A 149 -14.03 1.70 -11.44
CA ALA A 149 -12.77 1.01 -11.66
C ALA A 149 -12.84 -0.44 -11.14
N VAL A 150 -12.26 -1.37 -11.89
CA VAL A 150 -12.05 -2.77 -11.49
C VAL A 150 -10.58 -3.12 -11.58
N GLY A 151 -10.02 -3.64 -10.49
CA GLY A 151 -8.65 -4.15 -10.48
C GLY A 151 -8.61 -5.61 -10.92
N LYS A 152 -7.65 -5.98 -11.76
CA LYS A 152 -7.28 -7.39 -11.94
C LYS A 152 -6.77 -7.93 -10.60
N LYS A 153 -7.13 -9.16 -10.26
CA LYS A 153 -6.63 -9.80 -9.05
C LYS A 153 -5.10 -9.86 -9.07
N GLY A 154 -4.45 -9.41 -8.01
CA GLY A 154 -3.01 -9.60 -7.80
C GLY A 154 -2.12 -8.43 -8.20
N VAL A 155 -2.65 -7.20 -8.30
CA VAL A 155 -1.81 -6.01 -8.54
C VAL A 155 -0.84 -5.81 -7.37
N LYS A 156 0.46 -5.85 -7.66
CA LYS A 156 1.51 -5.64 -6.65
C LYS A 156 1.88 -4.16 -6.58
N VAL A 157 1.68 -3.55 -5.43
CA VAL A 157 2.03 -2.15 -5.16
C VAL A 157 3.28 -2.14 -4.27
N PRO A 158 4.41 -1.60 -4.74
CA PRO A 158 5.63 -1.54 -3.93
C PRO A 158 5.45 -0.59 -2.75
N VAL A 159 5.98 -0.99 -1.59
CA VAL A 159 6.10 -0.08 -0.45
C VAL A 159 7.13 1.00 -0.81
N SER A 160 6.67 2.25 -0.87
CA SER A 160 7.47 3.41 -1.26
C SER A 160 8.24 4.01 -0.09
N SER A 161 7.76 3.78 1.14
CA SER A 161 8.46 4.19 2.36
C SER A 161 8.05 3.33 3.54
N SER A 162 8.95 3.23 4.52
CA SER A 162 8.67 2.59 5.80
C SER A 162 9.31 3.39 6.91
N LYS A 163 8.58 3.57 8.03
CA LYS A 163 9.09 4.21 9.24
C LYS A 163 8.88 3.26 10.40
N THR A 164 9.97 2.94 11.09
CA THR A 164 9.93 2.14 12.32
C THR A 164 10.08 3.07 13.50
N GLY A 165 9.18 2.96 14.48
CA GLY A 165 9.31 3.65 15.75
C GLY A 165 10.60 3.24 16.45
N THR A 166 11.53 4.18 16.60
CA THR A 166 12.73 4.05 17.43
C THR A 166 12.43 4.71 18.78
N GLN A 167 12.92 4.13 19.89
CA GLN A 167 12.93 4.86 21.16
C GLN A 167 13.74 6.15 20.98
N LYS A 168 13.26 7.23 21.60
CA LYS A 168 14.13 8.32 22.02
C LYS A 168 14.86 7.87 23.28
#